data_AF-A0A847I4L7-F1
#
_entry.id   AF-A0A847I4L7-F1
#
_cell.length_a   1.000
_cell.length_b   1.000
_cell.length_c   1.000
_cell.angle_alpha   90.00
_cell.angle_beta   90.00
_cell.angle_gamma   90.00
#
_symmetry.space_group_name_H-M   'P 1'
#
loop_
_entity.id
_entity.type
_entity.pdbx_description
1 polymer ?
#
loop_
_entity_poly.entity_id
_entity_poly.type
_entity_poly.pdbx_seq_one_letter_code
_entity_poly.pdbx_strand_id
1 'polypeptide(L)'
;MSEMPRWLAENPVDFAAIDCAPRAALRARLDIAEDQTAILVLSPLTGAAGAEYAVWATLLLEKVRPEVRLIVPGPGEENRRIRYLVRSCRHQYMMRLAEELSLAELVAAADIAAFLPIAAVPLTGLAWAMAAGRTIVASAMPPVTALLEAGRTAWLCRPRDPQDGARYMLKALDQPAVSARLAAAAREKALALFSAPSMVKPTNCNGA
;
A
#
# COMPACT_ATOMS: atom_id res chain seq x y z
N MET A 1 -21.38 17.88 -4.22
CA MET A 1 -21.11 16.96 -3.10
C MET A 1 -21.24 15.55 -3.65
N SER A 2 -20.11 14.94 -4.05
CA SER A 2 -20.11 13.60 -4.64
C SER A 2 -20.43 12.59 -3.54
N GLU A 3 -21.48 11.79 -3.70
CA GLU A 3 -21.83 10.72 -2.75
C GLU A 3 -20.59 9.84 -2.53
N MET A 4 -20.22 9.66 -1.26
CA MET A 4 -19.14 8.75 -0.89
C MET A 4 -19.56 7.31 -1.22
N PRO A 5 -18.73 6.53 -1.94
CA PRO A 5 -19.02 5.14 -2.25
C PRO A 5 -19.40 4.33 -0.99
N ARG A 6 -20.44 3.49 -1.08
CA ARG A 6 -20.99 2.71 0.05
C ARG A 6 -19.95 1.86 0.81
N TRP A 7 -18.86 1.47 0.18
CA TRP A 7 -17.76 0.73 0.82
C TRP A 7 -16.84 1.59 1.72
N LEU A 8 -16.91 2.92 1.64
CA LEU A 8 -16.23 3.84 2.58
C LEU A 8 -16.96 3.98 3.92
N ALA A 9 -18.20 3.51 4.03
CA ALA A 9 -19.05 3.73 5.21
C ALA A 9 -18.79 2.73 6.36
N GLU A 10 -18.13 1.60 6.08
CA GLU A 10 -17.60 0.70 7.11
C GLU A 10 -16.22 1.22 7.51
N ASN A 11 -16.02 1.55 8.78
CA ASN A 11 -14.73 2.07 9.27
C ASN A 11 -13.63 1.01 9.01
N PRO A 12 -12.82 1.14 7.94
CA PRO A 12 -12.06 0.01 7.45
C PRO A 12 -10.67 -0.08 8.09
N VAL A 13 -10.31 0.87 8.97
CA VAL A 13 -8.95 1.09 9.44
C VAL A 13 -8.90 1.39 10.93
N ASP A 14 -8.01 0.71 11.64
CA ASP A 14 -7.68 1.00 13.03
C ASP A 14 -6.41 1.85 13.10
N PHE A 15 -6.56 3.15 13.34
CA PHE A 15 -5.44 4.09 13.47
C PHE A 15 -4.58 3.80 14.71
N ALA A 16 -5.19 3.37 15.82
CA ALA A 16 -4.47 3.08 17.04
C ALA A 16 -3.57 1.85 16.88
N ALA A 17 -4.04 0.81 16.17
CA ALA A 17 -3.24 -0.35 15.84
C ALA A 17 -2.00 0.01 14.99
N ILE A 18 -2.13 0.97 14.06
CA ILE A 18 -1.00 1.44 13.24
C ILE A 18 -0.01 2.23 14.09
N ASP A 19 -0.50 3.19 14.89
CA ASP A 19 0.36 4.10 15.65
C ASP A 19 1.09 3.38 16.80
N CYS A 20 0.50 2.32 17.37
CA CYS A 20 1.12 1.48 18.38
C CYS A 20 2.08 0.42 17.80
N ALA A 21 2.14 0.23 16.49
CA ALA A 21 2.96 -0.81 15.86
C ALA A 21 4.47 -0.47 15.95
N PRO A 22 5.30 -1.32 16.61
CA PRO A 22 6.70 -0.99 16.85
C PRO A 22 7.55 -1.20 15.59
N ARG A 23 7.65 -0.15 14.75
CA ARG A 23 8.32 -0.19 13.44
C ARG A 23 9.71 -0.84 13.46
N ALA A 24 10.57 -0.47 14.41
CA ALA A 24 11.93 -1.02 14.49
C ALA A 24 11.93 -2.54 14.74
N ALA A 25 11.07 -3.02 15.66
CA ALA A 25 10.92 -4.44 15.94
C ALA A 25 10.32 -5.20 14.75
N LEU A 26 9.38 -4.59 14.02
CA LEU A 26 8.79 -5.18 12.81
C LEU A 26 9.82 -5.31 11.69
N ARG A 27 10.65 -4.29 11.47
CA ARG A 27 11.74 -4.34 10.48
C ARG A 27 12.79 -5.37 10.86
N ALA A 28 13.14 -5.49 12.13
CA ALA A 28 14.03 -6.55 12.62
C ALA A 28 13.46 -7.95 12.39
N ARG A 29 12.16 -8.18 12.69
CA ARG A 29 11.46 -9.45 12.37
C ARG A 29 11.47 -9.78 10.88
N LEU A 30 11.44 -8.76 10.04
CA LEU A 30 11.50 -8.89 8.58
C LEU A 30 12.94 -8.87 8.04
N ASP A 31 13.99 -8.88 8.86
CA ASP A 31 15.38 -8.78 8.39
C ASP A 31 15.59 -7.59 7.43
N ILE A 32 15.06 -6.42 7.80
CA ILE A 32 15.20 -5.15 7.07
C ILE A 32 16.00 -4.19 7.97
N ALA A 33 17.20 -3.82 7.51
CA ALA A 33 18.05 -2.85 8.22
C ALA A 33 17.47 -1.44 8.14
N GLU A 34 17.87 -0.53 9.04
CA GLU A 34 17.31 0.83 9.10
C GLU A 34 17.58 1.67 7.84
N ASP A 35 18.71 1.45 7.17
CA ASP A 35 19.15 2.12 5.95
C ASP A 35 18.50 1.55 4.67
N GLN A 36 17.81 0.41 4.77
CA GLN A 36 17.14 -0.23 3.64
C GLN A 36 15.77 0.39 3.37
N THR A 37 15.35 0.41 2.11
CA THR A 37 14.00 0.89 1.75
C THR A 37 13.03 -0.28 1.68
N ALA A 38 11.99 -0.28 2.50
CA ALA A 38 10.95 -1.30 2.50
C ALA A 38 9.78 -0.93 1.57
N ILE A 39 9.59 -1.69 0.49
CA ILE A 39 8.45 -1.56 -0.43
C ILE A 39 7.45 -2.67 -0.15
N LEU A 40 6.27 -2.30 0.31
CA LEU A 40 5.17 -3.22 0.58
C LEU A 40 4.30 -3.39 -0.66
N VAL A 41 4.11 -4.64 -1.10
CA VAL A 41 3.02 -4.98 -2.03
C VAL A 41 1.71 -4.95 -1.26
N LEU A 42 0.84 -4.01 -1.58
CA LEU A 42 -0.35 -3.76 -0.80
C LEU A 42 -1.47 -4.76 -1.15
N SER A 43 -2.14 -5.29 -0.12
CA SER A 43 -3.26 -6.22 -0.27
C SER A 43 -4.48 -5.58 -0.97
N PRO A 44 -5.33 -6.36 -1.66
CA PRO A 44 -5.31 -7.83 -1.74
C PRO A 44 -4.26 -8.37 -2.71
N LEU A 45 -3.65 -9.51 -2.39
CA LEU A 45 -2.69 -10.18 -3.27
C LEU A 45 -3.42 -11.02 -4.33
N THR A 46 -3.86 -10.36 -5.39
CA THR A 46 -4.48 -11.00 -6.55
C THR A 46 -3.88 -10.44 -7.84
N GLY A 47 -4.01 -11.17 -8.94
CA GLY A 47 -3.60 -10.66 -10.26
C GLY A 47 -4.33 -9.36 -10.65
N ALA A 48 -5.60 -9.20 -10.26
CA ALA A 48 -6.39 -7.99 -10.51
C ALA A 48 -5.86 -6.76 -9.74
N ALA A 49 -5.34 -6.97 -8.52
CA ALA A 49 -4.68 -5.94 -7.72
C ALA A 49 -3.25 -5.63 -8.21
N GLY A 50 -2.77 -6.36 -9.22
CA GLY A 50 -1.51 -6.12 -9.89
C GLY A 50 -0.29 -6.30 -8.98
N ALA A 51 -0.38 -7.26 -8.05
CA ALA A 51 0.74 -7.60 -7.17
C ALA A 51 2.00 -7.93 -7.97
N GLU A 52 1.86 -8.65 -9.10
CA GLU A 52 2.94 -8.93 -10.04
C GLU A 52 3.59 -7.64 -10.58
N TYR A 53 2.80 -6.62 -10.93
CA TYR A 53 3.33 -5.34 -11.43
C TYR A 53 4.10 -4.59 -10.35
N ALA A 54 3.65 -4.62 -9.11
CA ALA A 54 4.37 -4.02 -7.98
C ALA A 54 5.72 -4.74 -7.73
N VAL A 55 5.75 -6.06 -7.90
CA VAL A 55 6.98 -6.87 -7.80
C VAL A 55 7.93 -6.54 -8.95
N TRP A 56 7.45 -6.52 -10.20
CA TRP A 56 8.27 -6.13 -11.35
C TRP A 56 8.82 -4.73 -11.22
N ALA A 57 8.02 -3.77 -10.78
CA ALA A 57 8.46 -2.40 -10.53
C ALA A 57 9.59 -2.35 -9.48
N THR A 58 9.45 -3.12 -8.40
CA THR A 58 10.47 -3.22 -7.35
C THR A 58 11.76 -3.89 -7.85
N LEU A 59 11.65 -4.94 -8.66
CA LEU A 59 12.80 -5.61 -9.28
C LEU A 59 13.58 -4.66 -10.21
N LEU A 60 12.88 -3.81 -10.97
CA LEU A 60 13.50 -2.80 -11.81
C LEU A 60 14.19 -1.72 -10.97
N LEU A 61 13.54 -1.26 -9.90
CA LEU A 61 14.10 -0.25 -9.00
C LEU A 61 15.37 -0.73 -8.30
N GLU A 62 15.42 -1.99 -7.89
CA GLU A 62 16.59 -2.53 -7.19
C GLU A 62 17.87 -2.49 -8.01
N LYS A 63 17.77 -2.49 -9.34
CA LYS A 63 18.93 -2.31 -10.24
C LYS A 63 19.64 -0.98 -10.06
N VAL A 64 18.95 0.04 -9.56
CA VAL A 64 19.49 1.39 -9.29
C VAL A 64 19.54 1.75 -7.80
N ARG A 65 18.83 0.98 -6.96
CA ARG A 65 18.75 1.12 -5.49
C ARG A 65 18.87 -0.26 -4.81
N PRO A 66 20.08 -0.84 -4.71
CA PRO A 66 20.31 -2.20 -4.17
C PRO A 66 19.84 -2.42 -2.72
N GLU A 67 19.64 -1.34 -1.97
CA GLU A 67 19.14 -1.30 -0.60
C GLU A 67 17.62 -1.57 -0.49
N VAL A 68 16.90 -1.62 -1.62
CA VAL A 68 15.46 -1.89 -1.63
C VAL A 68 15.16 -3.32 -1.19
N ARG A 69 14.15 -3.47 -0.32
CA ARG A 69 13.58 -4.74 0.13
C ARG A 69 12.10 -4.76 -0.18
N LEU A 70 11.63 -5.89 -0.70
CA LEU A 70 10.25 -6.12 -1.09
C LEU A 70 9.54 -6.90 0.01
N ILE A 71 8.54 -6.31 0.65
CA ILE A 71 7.65 -6.99 1.60
C ILE A 71 6.44 -7.55 0.82
N VAL A 72 6.25 -8.86 0.92
CA VAL A 72 5.10 -9.57 0.32
C VAL A 72 4.23 -10.14 1.46
N PRO A 73 3.01 -9.62 1.66
CA PRO A 73 2.10 -10.11 2.70
C PRO A 73 1.68 -11.57 2.53
N GLY A 74 1.22 -12.16 3.63
CA GLY A 74 0.30 -13.30 3.68
C GLY A 74 0.76 -14.61 3.01
N PRO A 75 0.12 -15.73 3.35
CA PRO A 75 0.10 -16.89 2.46
C PRO A 75 -0.89 -16.66 1.31
N GLY A 76 -0.70 -17.32 0.16
CA GLY A 76 -1.64 -17.25 -0.97
C GLY A 76 -1.11 -17.80 -2.28
N GLU A 77 -1.99 -18.08 -3.25
CA GLU A 77 -1.57 -18.54 -4.58
C GLU A 77 -0.70 -17.49 -5.29
N GLU A 78 -1.08 -16.21 -5.20
CA GLU A 78 -0.31 -15.13 -5.81
C GLU A 78 1.07 -14.98 -5.14
N ASN A 79 1.17 -15.21 -3.82
CA ASN A 79 2.47 -15.25 -3.13
C ASN A 79 3.38 -16.34 -3.73
N ARG A 80 2.86 -17.54 -4.02
CA ARG A 80 3.64 -18.60 -4.68
C ARG A 80 4.15 -18.17 -6.05
N ARG A 81 3.32 -17.50 -6.85
CA ARG A 81 3.71 -16.98 -8.17
C ARG A 81 4.78 -15.91 -8.06
N ILE A 82 4.62 -14.97 -7.13
CA ILE A 82 5.61 -13.92 -6.84
C ILE A 82 6.94 -14.52 -6.38
N ARG A 83 6.89 -15.50 -5.48
CA ARG A 83 8.07 -16.23 -4.99
C ARG A 83 8.79 -16.95 -6.12
N TYR A 84 8.04 -17.59 -7.02
CA TYR A 84 8.60 -18.22 -8.22
C TYR A 84 9.25 -17.20 -9.17
N LEU A 85 8.58 -16.08 -9.42
CA LEU A 85 9.07 -14.98 -10.25
C LEU A 85 10.41 -14.45 -9.71
N VAL A 86 10.44 -14.03 -8.44
CA VAL A 86 11.64 -13.46 -7.80
C VAL A 86 12.81 -14.46 -7.81
N ARG A 87 12.53 -15.74 -7.54
CA ARG A 87 13.55 -16.81 -7.61
C ARG A 87 14.07 -17.04 -9.02
N SER A 88 13.19 -17.03 -10.03
CA SER A 88 13.56 -17.20 -11.43
C SER A 88 14.46 -16.07 -11.93
N CYS A 89 14.24 -14.86 -11.41
CA CYS A 89 15.10 -13.71 -11.63
C CYS A 89 16.37 -13.70 -10.75
N ARG A 90 16.56 -14.67 -9.85
CA ARG A 90 17.67 -14.78 -8.89
C ARG A 90 17.77 -13.61 -7.90
N HIS A 91 16.63 -13.05 -7.51
CA HIS A 91 16.52 -11.90 -6.60
C HIS A 91 15.94 -12.27 -5.22
N GLN A 92 15.98 -13.54 -4.80
CA GLN A 92 15.36 -13.94 -3.52
C GLN A 92 15.86 -13.18 -2.28
N TYR A 93 17.08 -12.65 -2.30
CA TYR A 93 17.67 -11.92 -1.17
C TYR A 93 16.98 -10.59 -0.85
N MET A 94 16.25 -9.99 -1.79
CA MET A 94 15.53 -8.73 -1.55
C MET A 94 14.12 -8.92 -1.00
N MET A 95 13.55 -10.12 -1.13
CA MET A 95 12.16 -10.39 -0.74
C MET A 95 12.06 -10.77 0.73
N ARG A 96 11.04 -10.25 1.42
CA ARG A 96 10.65 -10.57 2.78
C ARG A 96 9.21 -11.04 2.79
N LEU A 97 9.00 -12.30 3.16
CA LEU A 97 7.68 -12.88 3.29
C LEU A 97 7.15 -12.53 4.68
N ALA A 98 5.99 -11.88 4.71
CA ALA A 98 5.37 -11.40 5.92
C ALA A 98 4.00 -12.08 6.10
N GLU A 99 4.02 -13.41 6.22
CA GLU A 99 2.82 -14.24 6.23
C GLU A 99 1.98 -14.07 7.51
N GLU A 100 2.63 -13.75 8.62
CA GLU A 100 2.04 -13.66 9.96
C GLU A 100 1.76 -12.22 10.42
N LEU A 101 2.10 -11.21 9.61
CA LEU A 101 1.89 -9.81 9.98
C LEU A 101 0.49 -9.33 9.59
N SER A 102 -0.14 -8.62 10.51
CA SER A 102 -1.37 -7.88 10.24
C SER A 102 -1.13 -6.74 9.24
N LEU A 103 -2.20 -6.24 8.61
CA LEU A 103 -2.08 -5.11 7.70
C LEU A 103 -1.54 -3.85 8.39
N ALA A 104 -1.91 -3.62 9.66
CA ALA A 104 -1.38 -2.55 10.50
C ALA A 104 0.15 -2.63 10.63
N GLU A 105 0.67 -3.80 10.99
CA GLU A 105 2.11 -4.05 11.11
C GLU A 105 2.84 -3.91 9.76
N LEU A 106 2.25 -4.42 8.68
CA LEU A 106 2.82 -4.33 7.33
C LEU A 106 2.99 -2.86 6.90
N VAL A 107 1.93 -2.05 6.99
CA VAL A 107 2.01 -0.63 6.62
C VAL A 107 2.89 0.15 7.59
N ALA A 108 2.98 -0.25 8.87
CA ALA A 108 3.88 0.37 9.83
C ALA A 108 5.37 0.08 9.53
N ALA A 109 5.69 -1.09 8.97
CA ALA A 109 7.06 -1.48 8.63
C ALA A 109 7.57 -0.90 7.28
N ALA A 110 6.65 -0.54 6.39
CA ALA A 110 6.96 -0.09 5.03
C ALA A 110 7.41 1.38 4.93
N ASP A 111 8.21 1.70 3.93
CA ASP A 111 8.54 3.07 3.50
C ASP A 111 7.63 3.51 2.35
N ILE A 112 7.43 2.61 1.39
CA ILE A 112 6.54 2.79 0.25
C ILE A 112 5.49 1.68 0.24
N ALA A 113 4.22 2.06 0.10
CA ALA A 113 3.13 1.14 -0.20
C ALA A 113 2.86 1.15 -1.72
N ALA A 114 3.12 0.04 -2.38
CA ALA A 114 2.89 -0.16 -3.80
C ALA A 114 1.55 -0.85 -4.04
N PHE A 115 0.63 -0.16 -4.72
CA PHE A 115 -0.70 -0.68 -5.04
C PHE A 115 -1.00 -0.44 -6.53
N LEU A 116 -0.67 -1.42 -7.38
CA LEU A 116 -0.68 -1.25 -8.83
C LEU A 116 -1.84 -2.01 -9.52
N PRO A 117 -3.12 -1.79 -9.15
CA PRO A 117 -4.22 -2.55 -9.71
C PRO A 117 -4.37 -2.33 -11.22
N ILE A 118 -4.87 -3.36 -11.89
CA ILE A 118 -5.15 -3.37 -13.33
C ILE A 118 -6.65 -3.50 -13.63
N ALA A 119 -7.47 -3.62 -12.59
CA ALA A 119 -8.91 -3.69 -12.58
C ALA A 119 -9.45 -3.06 -11.28
N ALA A 120 -10.77 -2.88 -11.19
CA ALA A 120 -11.38 -2.44 -9.93
C ALA A 120 -11.27 -3.55 -8.88
N VAL A 121 -10.70 -3.21 -7.73
CA VAL A 121 -10.49 -4.11 -6.59
C VAL A 121 -10.81 -3.39 -5.28
N PRO A 122 -11.05 -4.11 -4.17
CA PRO A 122 -11.22 -3.49 -2.86
C PRO A 122 -10.05 -2.57 -2.49
N LEU A 123 -10.36 -1.40 -1.95
CA LEU A 123 -9.36 -0.37 -1.61
C LEU A 123 -8.98 -0.38 -0.13
N THR A 124 -9.33 -1.43 0.61
CA THR A 124 -9.01 -1.55 2.04
C THR A 124 -7.51 -1.40 2.28
N GLY A 125 -6.65 -2.13 1.54
CA GLY A 125 -5.20 -1.97 1.66
C GLY A 125 -4.75 -0.52 1.47
N LEU A 126 -5.30 0.16 0.46
CA LEU A 126 -5.02 1.56 0.18
C LEU A 126 -5.41 2.49 1.34
N ALA A 127 -6.57 2.27 1.94
CA ALA A 127 -7.02 3.02 3.12
C ALA A 127 -6.07 2.87 4.31
N TRP A 128 -5.58 1.65 4.58
CA TRP A 128 -4.58 1.41 5.63
C TRP A 128 -3.24 2.11 5.34
N ALA A 129 -2.78 2.09 4.08
CA ALA A 129 -1.56 2.80 3.70
C ALA A 129 -1.67 4.31 3.85
N MET A 130 -2.84 4.88 3.50
CA MET A 130 -3.13 6.30 3.71
C MET A 130 -3.12 6.63 5.21
N ALA A 131 -3.85 5.87 6.02
CA ALA A 131 -3.91 6.07 7.47
C ALA A 131 -2.52 5.97 8.13
N ALA A 132 -1.66 5.08 7.64
CA ALA A 132 -0.29 4.95 8.12
C ALA A 132 0.65 6.09 7.70
N GLY A 133 0.18 7.03 6.86
CA GLY A 133 1.01 8.12 6.35
C GLY A 133 2.24 7.61 5.60
N ARG A 134 2.10 6.51 4.84
CA ARG A 134 3.18 5.97 4.02
C ARG A 134 3.16 6.60 2.64
N THR A 135 4.33 6.63 2.01
CA THR A 135 4.43 7.05 0.62
C THR A 135 3.69 6.04 -0.24
N ILE A 136 2.70 6.48 -1.01
CA ILE A 136 1.89 5.60 -1.86
C ILE A 136 2.32 5.78 -3.31
N VAL A 137 2.64 4.66 -3.96
CA VAL A 137 2.75 4.57 -5.42
C VAL A 137 1.62 3.68 -5.91
N ALA A 138 0.71 4.24 -6.71
CA ALA A 138 -0.47 3.51 -7.15
C ALA A 138 -0.82 3.69 -8.63
N SER A 139 -1.41 2.67 -9.24
CA SER A 139 -1.94 2.78 -10.61
C SER A 139 -3.11 3.76 -10.65
N ALA A 140 -3.11 4.66 -11.64
CA ALA A 140 -4.18 5.62 -11.90
C ALA A 140 -5.43 4.93 -12.49
N MET A 141 -6.11 4.13 -11.67
CA MET A 141 -7.39 3.50 -11.98
C MET A 141 -8.54 4.32 -11.39
N PRO A 142 -9.75 4.35 -12.00
CA PRO A 142 -10.85 5.20 -11.54
C PRO A 142 -11.17 5.08 -10.04
N PRO A 143 -11.23 3.88 -9.43
CA PRO A 143 -11.44 3.77 -7.98
C PRO A 143 -10.30 4.36 -7.15
N VAL A 144 -9.05 4.21 -7.62
CA VAL A 144 -7.86 4.76 -6.96
C VAL A 144 -7.85 6.28 -7.05
N THR A 145 -8.12 6.85 -8.23
CA THR A 145 -8.14 8.30 -8.45
C THR A 145 -9.33 9.01 -7.79
N ALA A 146 -10.39 8.27 -7.46
CA ALA A 146 -11.48 8.80 -6.63
C ALA A 146 -11.03 9.04 -5.18
N LEU A 147 -10.04 8.28 -4.70
CA LEU A 147 -9.51 8.38 -3.34
C LEU A 147 -8.20 9.20 -3.27
N LEU A 148 -7.34 9.07 -4.28
CA LEU A 148 -6.01 9.67 -4.32
C LEU A 148 -5.85 10.66 -5.48
N GLU A 149 -5.13 11.74 -5.22
CA GLU A 149 -4.86 12.81 -6.18
C GLU A 149 -3.35 12.88 -6.50
N ALA A 150 -3.03 12.87 -7.79
CA ALA A 150 -1.66 12.97 -8.28
C ALA A 150 -0.98 14.26 -7.78
N GLY A 151 0.20 14.13 -7.18
CA GLY A 151 0.97 15.28 -6.70
C GLY A 151 0.39 15.98 -5.46
N ARG A 152 -0.68 15.41 -4.87
CA ARG A 152 -1.27 15.87 -3.60
C ARG A 152 -1.28 14.79 -2.52
N THR A 153 -1.70 13.57 -2.83
CA THR A 153 -1.80 12.48 -1.84
C THR A 153 -1.03 11.22 -2.23
N ALA A 154 -0.62 11.08 -3.50
CA ALA A 154 0.15 9.91 -3.94
C ALA A 154 0.94 10.19 -5.22
N TRP A 155 1.89 9.29 -5.49
CA TRP A 155 2.50 9.12 -6.80
C TRP A 155 1.63 8.19 -7.64
N LEU A 156 1.05 8.71 -8.73
CA LEU A 156 0.17 7.92 -9.60
C LEU A 156 0.89 7.55 -10.89
N CYS A 157 0.95 6.24 -11.18
CA CYS A 157 1.56 5.68 -12.39
C CYS A 157 0.50 5.12 -13.33
N ARG A 158 0.93 4.77 -14.55
CA ARG A 158 0.05 4.12 -15.53
C ARG A 158 -0.29 2.69 -15.09
N PRO A 159 -1.55 2.25 -15.20
CA PRO A 159 -1.91 0.85 -15.00
C PRO A 159 -1.19 -0.06 -16.01
N ARG A 160 -0.87 -1.29 -15.60
CA ARG A 160 -0.18 -2.31 -16.42
C ARG A 160 1.21 -1.91 -16.92
N ASP A 161 1.84 -0.92 -16.28
CA ASP A 161 3.16 -0.41 -16.66
C ASP A 161 4.12 -0.48 -15.46
N PRO A 162 4.83 -1.61 -15.28
CA PRO A 162 5.76 -1.75 -14.15
C PRO A 162 6.97 -0.83 -14.28
N GLN A 163 7.33 -0.38 -15.48
CA GLN A 163 8.43 0.56 -15.69
C GLN A 163 8.04 1.96 -15.20
N ASP A 164 6.82 2.41 -15.50
CA ASP A 164 6.31 3.67 -14.95
C ASP A 164 6.10 3.58 -13.44
N GLY A 165 5.68 2.42 -12.92
CA GLY A 165 5.66 2.12 -11.49
C GLY A 165 7.04 2.30 -10.85
N ALA A 166 8.07 1.66 -11.40
CA ALA A 166 9.45 1.78 -10.91
C ALA A 166 9.96 3.22 -10.98
N ARG A 167 9.64 3.95 -12.06
CA ARG A 167 9.98 5.37 -12.22
C ARG A 167 9.39 6.24 -11.11
N TYR A 168 8.13 6.00 -10.73
CA TYR A 168 7.50 6.75 -9.64
C TYR A 168 7.98 6.32 -8.26
N MET A 169 8.32 5.05 -8.05
CA MET A 169 9.01 4.61 -6.84
C MET A 169 10.39 5.28 -6.71
N LEU A 170 11.17 5.35 -7.80
CA LEU A 170 12.46 6.04 -7.81
C LEU A 170 12.29 7.53 -7.50
N LYS A 171 11.35 8.21 -8.15
CA LYS A 171 11.02 9.62 -7.84
C LYS A 171 10.63 9.82 -6.39
N ALA A 172 9.89 8.87 -5.82
CA ALA A 172 9.48 8.93 -4.43
C ALA A 172 10.69 8.88 -3.47
N LEU A 173 11.71 8.10 -3.81
CA LEU A 173 12.96 8.01 -3.06
C LEU A 173 13.86 9.23 -3.29
N ASP A 174 13.94 9.74 -4.51
CA ASP A 174 14.77 10.90 -4.86
C ASP A 174 14.18 12.23 -4.37
N GLN A 175 12.88 12.26 -4.06
CA GLN A 175 12.17 13.46 -3.57
C GLN A 175 11.51 13.20 -2.21
N PRO A 176 12.30 12.91 -1.15
CA PRO A 176 11.76 12.47 0.14
C PRO A 176 10.87 13.55 0.80
N ALA A 177 11.21 14.84 0.65
CA ALA A 177 10.38 15.93 1.17
C ALA A 177 9.02 16.03 0.47
N VAL A 178 8.98 15.78 -0.85
CA VAL A 178 7.72 15.73 -1.61
C VAL A 178 6.91 14.52 -1.16
N SER A 179 7.52 13.34 -1.10
CA SER A 179 6.88 12.10 -0.64
C SER A 179 6.30 12.23 0.77
N ALA A 180 7.02 12.82 1.71
CA ALA A 180 6.53 13.08 3.07
C ALA A 180 5.30 13.99 3.08
N ARG A 181 5.30 15.06 2.27
CA ARG A 181 4.14 15.96 2.13
C ARG A 181 2.92 15.24 1.55
N LEU A 182 3.12 14.42 0.51
CA LEU A 182 2.03 13.63 -0.10
C LEU A 182 1.45 12.63 0.90
N ALA A 183 2.32 11.93 1.64
CA ALA A 183 1.94 10.95 2.63
C ALA A 183 1.17 11.57 3.82
N ALA A 184 1.60 12.76 4.29
CA ALA A 184 0.89 13.51 5.32
C ALA A 184 -0.52 13.92 4.85
N ALA A 185 -0.65 14.44 3.63
CA ALA A 185 -1.95 14.80 3.06
C ALA A 185 -2.86 13.56 2.85
N ALA A 186 -2.27 12.42 2.49
CA ALA A 186 -3.01 11.15 2.41
C ALA A 186 -3.54 10.70 3.78
N ARG A 187 -2.74 10.82 4.84
CA ARG A 187 -3.15 10.51 6.22
C ARG A 187 -4.24 11.45 6.72
N GLU A 188 -4.11 12.74 6.47
CA GLU A 188 -5.15 13.72 6.81
C GLU A 188 -6.48 13.39 6.12
N LYS A 189 -6.44 13.09 4.82
CA LYS A 189 -7.61 12.65 4.06
C LYS A 189 -8.20 11.35 4.64
N ALA A 190 -7.37 10.38 5.03
CA ALA A 190 -7.84 9.15 5.67
C ALA A 190 -8.51 9.41 7.02
N LEU A 191 -7.95 10.29 7.87
CA LEU A 191 -8.57 10.66 9.15
C LEU A 191 -9.96 11.27 8.92
N ALA A 192 -10.09 12.19 7.96
CA ALA A 192 -11.38 12.80 7.63
C ALA A 192 -12.42 11.80 7.12
N LEU A 193 -11.99 10.77 6.39
CA LEU A 193 -12.89 9.77 5.79
C LEU A 193 -13.25 8.62 6.73
N PHE A 194 -12.34 8.21 7.62
CA PHE A 194 -12.44 6.97 8.39
C PHE A 194 -12.49 7.16 9.91
N SER A 195 -12.14 8.33 10.44
CA SER A 195 -12.18 8.57 11.90
C SER A 195 -13.54 9.03 12.44
N ALA A 196 -14.50 9.34 11.57
CA ALA A 196 -15.86 9.64 12.04
C ALA A 196 -16.54 8.34 12.50
N PRO A 197 -17.26 8.32 13.64
CA PRO A 197 -18.14 7.21 13.94
C PRO A 197 -19.16 7.16 12.79
N SER A 198 -19.10 6.09 11.99
CA SER A 198 -20.10 5.82 10.96
C SER A 198 -21.46 6.04 11.61
N MET A 199 -22.15 7.08 11.14
CA MET A 199 -23.46 7.48 11.61
C MET A 199 -24.37 6.28 11.43
N VAL A 200 -24.52 5.50 12.51
CA VAL A 200 -25.56 4.49 12.62
C VAL A 200 -26.85 5.29 12.51
N LYS A 201 -27.44 5.33 11.30
CA LYS A 201 -28.84 5.69 11.19
C LYS A 201 -29.57 4.71 12.11
N PRO A 202 -30.30 5.17 13.14
CA PRO A 202 -31.17 4.27 13.87
C PRO A 202 -32.08 3.63 12.83
N THR A 203 -31.96 2.32 12.67
CA THR A 203 -32.95 1.54 11.94
C THR A 203 -34.27 1.83 12.64
N ASN A 204 -35.15 2.57 11.99
CA ASN A 204 -36.50 2.79 12.50
C ASN A 204 -37.12 1.40 12.71
N CYS A 205 -37.21 0.96 13.96
CA CYS A 205 -38.18 -0.03 14.38
C CYS A 205 -39.55 0.66 14.33
N ASN A 206 -40.18 0.63 13.16
CA ASN A 206 -41.62 0.86 13.01
C ASN A 206 -42.16 -0.19 12.05
N GLY A 207 -42.97 -1.11 12.57
CA GLY A 207 -43.64 -2.11 11.77
C GLY A 207 -44.39 -3.14 12.60
N ALA A 208 -45.54 -2.70 13.13
CA ALA A 208 -46.77 -3.45 13.46
C ALA A 208 -46.69 -4.66 14.41
#